data_AF-A0A6G2DNH7-F1
#
_entry.id   AF-A0A6G2DNH7-F1
#
_cell.length_a   1.000
_cell.length_b   1.000
_cell.length_c   1.000
_cell.angle_alpha   90.00
_cell.angle_beta   90.00
_cell.angle_gamma   90.00
#
_symmetry.space_group_name_H-M   'P 1'
#
loop_
_entity.id
_entity.type
_entity.pdbx_description
1 polymer ?
#
loop_
_entity_poly.entity_id
_entity_poly.type
_entity_poly.pdbx_seq_one_letter_code
_entity_poly.pdbx_strand_id
1 'polypeptide(L)'
;AGYRVSSDRVAGVEGHKLLKNPKIKSYIDERLKQLDSEKIADQQEVLGYLTSVMRGETQEQTLISIGELGQTITDIDVGAKDRIKAAELLGKRHRLWTDKVEADVSGTVVFANESDIPD
;
A
#
# COMPACT_ATOMS: atom_id res chain seq x y z
N ALA A 1 -0.77 -33.56 -16.66
CA ALA A 1 -2.24 -33.47 -16.81
C ALA A 1 -2.84 -34.41 -17.88
N GLY A 2 -2.06 -35.32 -18.48
CA GLY A 2 -2.60 -36.53 -19.16
C GLY A 2 -3.43 -36.33 -20.44
N TYR A 3 -3.54 -35.12 -20.98
CA TYR A 3 -4.37 -34.87 -22.16
C TYR A 3 -3.73 -35.43 -23.44
N ARG A 4 -4.55 -36.09 -24.27
CA ARG A 4 -4.16 -36.45 -25.64
C ARG A 4 -4.21 -35.18 -26.50
N VAL A 5 -3.04 -34.68 -26.87
CA VAL A 5 -2.90 -33.54 -27.77
C VAL A 5 -2.24 -34.01 -29.06
N SER A 6 -2.89 -33.75 -30.20
CA SER A 6 -2.43 -34.16 -31.53
C SER A 6 -1.87 -33.00 -32.37
N SER A 7 -2.04 -31.75 -31.94
CA SER A 7 -1.46 -30.55 -32.58
C SER A 7 -1.53 -29.33 -31.63
N ASP A 8 -0.72 -28.32 -31.90
CA ASP A 8 -0.62 -27.10 -31.09
C ASP A 8 -1.96 -26.33 -31.02
N ARG A 9 -2.70 -26.31 -32.12
CA ARG A 9 -4.06 -25.75 -32.19
C ARG A 9 -5.03 -26.45 -31.22
N VAL A 10 -4.92 -27.78 -31.08
CA VAL A 10 -5.76 -28.55 -30.15
C VAL A 10 -5.36 -28.26 -28.70
N ALA A 11 -4.07 -28.10 -28.43
CA ALA A 11 -3.56 -27.70 -27.11
C ALA A 11 -4.14 -26.34 -26.68
N GLY A 12 -4.14 -25.35 -27.58
CA GLY A 12 -4.67 -24.01 -27.30
C GLY A 12 -6.17 -24.01 -26.97
N VAL A 13 -6.97 -24.78 -27.72
CA VAL A 13 -8.42 -24.89 -27.47
C VAL A 13 -8.72 -25.57 -26.13
N GLU A 14 -8.03 -26.68 -25.84
CA GLU A 14 -8.23 -27.40 -24.57
C GLU A 14 -7.72 -26.60 -23.37
N GLY A 15 -6.61 -25.88 -23.51
CA GLY A 15 -6.11 -24.95 -22.49
C GLY A 15 -7.12 -23.85 -22.15
N HIS A 16 -7.70 -23.22 -23.17
CA HIS A 16 -8.73 -22.19 -22.97
C HIS A 16 -10.01 -22.75 -22.30
N LYS A 17 -10.44 -23.98 -22.63
CA LYS A 17 -11.54 -24.64 -21.92
C LYS A 17 -11.22 -24.91 -20.46
N LEU A 18 -9.98 -25.34 -20.17
CA LEU A 18 -9.52 -25.64 -18.82
C LEU A 18 -9.52 -24.39 -17.93
N LEU A 19 -9.04 -23.25 -18.45
CA LEU A 19 -9.06 -21.97 -17.75
C LEU A 19 -10.49 -21.47 -17.46
N LYS A 20 -11.47 -21.88 -18.27
CA LYS A 20 -12.90 -21.58 -18.05
C LYS A 20 -13.60 -22.55 -17.11
N ASN A 21 -12.96 -23.65 -16.71
CA ASN A 21 -13.55 -24.60 -15.76
C ASN A 21 -13.71 -23.89 -14.40
N PRO A 22 -14.94 -23.83 -13.83
CA PRO A 22 -15.20 -23.12 -12.58
C PRO A 22 -14.27 -23.52 -11.43
N LYS A 23 -13.95 -24.82 -11.28
CA LYS A 23 -13.06 -25.30 -10.22
C LYS A 23 -11.64 -24.77 -10.37
N ILE A 24 -11.14 -24.74 -11.60
CA ILE A 24 -9.78 -24.31 -11.90
C ILE A 24 -9.68 -22.79 -11.80
N LYS A 25 -10.68 -22.07 -12.31
CA LYS A 25 -10.79 -20.62 -12.15
C LYS A 25 -10.81 -20.23 -10.67
N SER A 26 -11.67 -20.85 -9.86
CA SER A 26 -11.72 -20.57 -8.41
C SER A 26 -10.38 -20.82 -7.71
N TYR A 27 -9.68 -21.90 -8.08
CA TYR A 27 -8.35 -22.17 -7.52
C TYR A 27 -7.31 -21.12 -7.95
N ILE A 28 -7.31 -20.71 -9.22
CA ILE A 28 -6.43 -19.63 -9.70
C ILE A 28 -6.72 -18.33 -8.96
N ASP A 29 -8.00 -17.95 -8.85
CA ASP A 29 -8.44 -16.73 -8.15
C ASP A 29 -8.03 -16.77 -6.66
N GLU A 30 -8.17 -17.91 -5.99
CA GLU A 30 -7.72 -18.11 -4.61
C GLU A 30 -6.21 -17.98 -4.46
N ARG A 31 -5.43 -18.60 -5.37
CA ARG A 31 -3.97 -18.51 -5.35
C ARG A 31 -3.46 -17.10 -5.65
N LEU A 32 -4.12 -16.38 -6.57
CA LEU A 32 -3.81 -14.97 -6.83
C LEU A 32 -4.08 -14.12 -5.60
N LYS A 33 -5.23 -14.30 -4.94
CA LYS A 33 -5.57 -13.59 -3.70
C LYS A 33 -4.57 -13.87 -2.56
N GLN A 34 -4.11 -15.12 -2.44
CA GLN A 34 -3.06 -15.48 -1.47
C GLN A 34 -1.74 -14.77 -1.79
N LEU A 35 -1.30 -14.81 -3.04
CA LEU A 35 -0.07 -14.12 -3.47
C LEU A 35 -0.15 -12.60 -3.29
N ASP A 36 -1.31 -12.00 -3.55
CA ASP A 36 -1.53 -10.58 -3.33
C ASP A 36 -1.44 -10.25 -1.85
N SER A 37 -2.09 -11.03 -0.98
CA SER A 37 -2.04 -10.84 0.48
C SER A 37 -0.64 -11.08 1.07
N GLU A 38 0.16 -11.99 0.50
CA GLU A 38 1.53 -12.24 0.96
C GLU A 38 2.51 -11.14 0.54
N LYS A 39 2.24 -10.44 -0.57
CA LYS A 39 3.16 -9.47 -1.17
C LYS A 39 2.78 -8.02 -0.92
N ILE A 40 1.48 -7.75 -0.78
CA ILE A 40 0.93 -6.40 -0.67
C ILE A 40 0.24 -6.28 0.67
N ALA A 41 0.79 -5.41 1.51
CA ALA A 41 0.19 -5.10 2.79
C ALA A 41 -1.19 -4.46 2.59
N ASP A 42 -2.20 -5.04 3.26
CA ASP A 42 -3.53 -4.45 3.24
C ASP A 42 -3.64 -3.23 4.16
N GLN A 43 -4.80 -2.58 4.13
CA GLN A 43 -5.00 -1.38 4.93
C GLN A 43 -4.91 -1.64 6.44
N GLN A 44 -5.36 -2.80 6.93
CA GLN A 44 -5.29 -3.13 8.35
C GLN A 44 -3.85 -3.45 8.78
N GLU A 45 -3.10 -4.15 7.93
CA GLU A 45 -1.70 -4.47 8.14
C GLU A 45 -0.84 -3.20 8.20
N VAL A 46 -1.01 -2.27 7.25
CA VAL A 46 -0.29 -0.99 7.27
C VAL A 46 -0.58 -0.21 8.55
N LEU A 47 -1.84 -0.16 8.99
CA LEU A 47 -2.21 0.56 10.22
C LEU A 47 -1.71 -0.15 11.47
N GLY A 48 -1.76 -1.48 11.50
CA GLY A 48 -1.22 -2.29 12.57
C GLY A 48 0.27 -2.04 12.75
N TYR A 49 1.03 -2.08 11.64
CA TYR A 49 2.46 -1.81 11.64
C TYR A 49 2.79 -0.38 12.08
N LEU A 50 2.12 0.65 11.54
CA LEU A 50 2.33 2.03 12.00
C LEU A 50 1.97 2.20 13.48
N THR A 51 0.96 1.49 13.97
CA THR A 51 0.58 1.52 15.39
C THR A 51 1.64 0.88 16.27
N SER A 52 2.20 -0.27 15.89
CA SER A 52 3.26 -0.92 16.65
C SER A 52 4.52 -0.06 16.69
N VAL A 53 4.90 0.57 15.57
CA VAL A 53 6.01 1.54 15.52
C VAL A 53 5.75 2.73 16.45
N MET A 54 4.57 3.35 16.35
CA MET A 54 4.20 4.48 17.21
C MET A 54 4.27 4.14 18.71
N ARG A 55 3.88 2.91 19.08
CA ARG A 55 3.90 2.41 20.46
C ARG A 55 5.28 1.97 20.95
N GLY A 56 6.29 1.89 20.07
CA GLY A 56 7.61 1.40 20.42
C GLY A 56 7.67 -0.12 20.59
N GLU A 57 6.78 -0.86 19.93
CA GLU A 57 6.72 -2.32 19.98
C GLU A 57 7.66 -2.97 18.94
N THR A 58 8.33 -2.16 18.11
CA THR A 58 9.24 -2.59 17.04
C THR A 58 10.66 -2.13 17.28
N GLN A 59 11.62 -2.95 16.87
CA GLN A 59 13.05 -2.66 16.92
C GLN A 59 13.65 -2.54 15.51
N GLU A 60 14.79 -1.87 15.41
CA GLU A 60 15.58 -1.73 14.19
C GLU A 60 17.03 -2.15 14.44
N GLN A 61 17.66 -2.69 13.39
CA GLN A 61 19.07 -3.07 13.46
C GLN A 61 19.95 -1.85 13.25
N THR A 62 20.89 -1.66 14.17
CA THR A 62 21.93 -0.64 14.06
C THR A 62 23.31 -1.23 14.31
N LEU A 63 24.32 -0.54 13.82
CA LEU A 63 25.71 -0.89 14.05
C LEU A 63 26.25 -0.09 15.24
N ILE A 64 26.72 -0.81 16.26
CA ILE A 64 27.32 -0.22 17.47
C ILE A 64 28.82 -0.53 17.53
N SER A 65 29.57 0.35 18.18
CA SER A 65 30.97 0.08 18.51
C SER A 65 31.07 -0.74 19.80
N ILE A 66 31.97 -1.72 19.81
CA ILE A 66 32.30 -2.54 20.98
C ILE A 66 33.68 -2.24 21.56
N GLY A 67 34.31 -1.13 21.15
CA GLY A 67 35.71 -0.81 21.45
C GLY A 67 36.69 -1.48 20.49
N GLU A 68 37.99 -1.18 20.63
CA GLU A 68 39.10 -1.77 19.83
C GLU A 68 38.87 -1.81 18.30
N LEU A 69 38.23 -0.78 17.75
CA LEU A 69 37.83 -0.71 16.32
C LEU A 69 36.82 -1.81 15.90
N GLY A 70 36.29 -2.59 16.84
CA GLY A 70 35.25 -3.57 16.63
C GLY A 70 33.87 -2.92 16.50
N GLN A 71 33.06 -3.52 15.62
CA GLN A 71 31.66 -3.15 15.40
C GLN A 71 30.81 -4.42 15.44
N THR A 72 29.58 -4.30 15.95
CA THR A 72 28.58 -5.37 15.87
C THR A 72 27.22 -4.81 15.50
N ILE A 73 26.39 -5.64 14.90
CA ILE A 73 24.97 -5.34 14.68
C ILE A 73 24.22 -5.69 15.97
N THR A 74 23.30 -4.82 16.37
CA THR A 74 22.37 -5.05 17.48
C THR A 74 21.00 -4.51 17.12
N ASP A 75 19.96 -5.07 17.73
CA ASP A 75 18.61 -4.50 17.69
C ASP A 75 18.51 -3.39 18.76
N ILE A 76 17.92 -2.26 18.37
CA ILE A 76 17.54 -1.16 19.26
C ILE A 76 16.09 -0.79 19.03
N ASP A 77 15.45 -0.16 20.01
CA ASP A 77 14.10 0.38 19.81
C ASP A 77 14.11 1.45 18.71
N VAL A 78 13.10 1.42 17.85
CA VAL A 78 12.96 2.40 16.76
C VAL A 78 13.01 3.83 17.31
N GLY A 79 13.84 4.69 16.70
CA GLY A 79 14.06 6.05 17.16
C GLY A 79 12.80 6.92 17.30
N ALA A 80 12.84 7.91 18.22
CA ALA A 80 11.69 8.77 18.51
C ALA A 80 11.15 9.52 17.26
N LYS A 81 12.03 9.90 16.33
CA LYS A 81 11.66 10.55 15.07
C LYS A 81 10.74 9.68 14.22
N ASP A 82 11.02 8.40 14.12
CA ASP A 82 10.24 7.47 13.28
C ASP A 82 8.93 7.10 13.97
N ARG A 83 8.91 7.00 15.31
CA ARG A 83 7.66 6.88 16.08
C ARG A 83 6.75 8.10 15.90
N ILE A 84 7.31 9.31 15.94
CA ILE A 84 6.58 10.55 15.64
C ILE A 84 6.05 10.52 14.20
N LYS A 85 6.85 10.03 13.24
CA LYS A 85 6.39 9.92 11.85
C LYS A 85 5.22 8.95 11.71
N ALA A 86 5.25 7.81 12.41
CA ALA A 86 4.14 6.87 12.43
C ALA A 86 2.86 7.49 13.02
N ALA A 87 2.98 8.23 14.14
CA ALA A 87 1.88 9.00 14.71
C ALA A 87 1.33 10.05 13.71
N GLU A 88 2.23 10.74 13.00
CA GLU A 88 1.93 11.73 11.95
C GLU A 88 1.32 11.12 10.67
N LEU A 89 1.35 9.80 10.48
CA LEU A 89 0.60 9.16 9.39
C LEU A 89 -0.78 8.68 9.88
N LEU A 90 -0.83 8.15 11.10
CA LEU A 90 -2.07 7.67 11.71
C LEU A 90 -3.09 8.80 11.92
N GLY A 91 -2.68 9.93 12.49
CA GLY A 91 -3.59 11.07 12.63
C GLY A 91 -4.05 11.67 11.29
N LYS A 92 -3.39 11.40 10.15
CA LYS A 92 -3.71 12.00 8.83
C LYS A 92 -4.95 11.32 8.32
N ARG A 93 -4.94 10.00 8.47
CA ARG A 93 -6.11 9.15 8.29
C ARG A 93 -7.26 9.56 9.20
N HIS A 94 -6.99 9.92 10.45
CA HIS A 94 -8.02 10.39 11.39
C HIS A 94 -8.36 11.88 11.29
N ARG A 95 -7.76 12.62 10.34
CA ARG A 95 -7.97 14.06 10.14
C ARG A 95 -7.71 14.90 11.41
N LEU A 96 -6.71 14.51 12.20
CA LEU A 96 -6.34 15.21 13.43
C LEU A 96 -5.61 16.54 13.18
N TRP A 97 -5.03 16.71 11.99
CA TRP A 97 -4.33 17.94 11.62
C TRP A 97 -5.08 18.67 10.52
N THR A 98 -5.02 20.00 10.58
CA THR A 98 -5.57 20.89 9.56
C THR A 98 -4.48 21.87 9.20
N ASP A 99 -4.13 21.94 7.92
CA ASP A 99 -3.20 22.94 7.42
C ASP A 99 -3.97 24.24 7.17
N LYS A 100 -3.57 25.32 7.86
CA LYS A 100 -4.15 26.64 7.63
C LYS A 100 -3.53 27.23 6.36
N VAL A 101 -4.36 27.60 5.40
CA VAL A 101 -3.95 28.35 4.21
C VAL A 101 -4.51 29.76 4.33
N GLU A 102 -3.62 30.75 4.42
CA GLU A 102 -3.97 32.16 4.26
C GLU A 102 -3.75 32.53 2.80
N ALA A 103 -4.84 32.65 2.05
CA ALA A 103 -4.82 33.08 0.66
C ALA A 103 -5.47 34.46 0.54
N ASP A 104 -4.70 35.44 0.08
CA ASP A 104 -5.23 36.73 -0.33
C ASP A 104 -5.68 36.62 -1.81
N VAL A 105 -6.96 36.34 -2.01
CA VAL A 105 -7.54 36.21 -3.34
C VAL A 105 -8.08 37.59 -3.78
N SER A 106 -7.22 38.36 -4.42
CA SER A 106 -7.61 39.57 -5.16
C SER A 106 -7.95 39.24 -6.61
N GLY A 107 -9.03 38.48 -6.81
CA GLY A 107 -9.57 38.18 -8.14
C GLY A 107 -10.79 39.04 -8.45
N THR A 108 -10.82 39.72 -9.59
CA THR A 108 -12.05 40.33 -10.11
C THR A 108 -13.06 39.20 -10.39
N VAL A 109 -14.23 39.26 -9.75
CA VAL A 109 -15.32 38.32 -10.00
C VAL A 109 -15.85 38.58 -11.42
N VAL A 110 -15.67 37.61 -12.33
CA VAL A 110 -16.28 37.62 -13.67
C VAL A 110 -17.43 36.63 -13.66
N PHE A 111 -18.65 37.12 -13.86
CA PHE A 111 -19.81 36.25 -14.01
C PHE A 111 -19.84 35.69 -15.43
N ALA A 112 -19.55 34.40 -15.58
CA ALA A 112 -19.83 33.69 -16.83
C ALA A 112 -21.35 33.65 -17.03
N ASN A 113 -21.84 34.23 -18.13
CA ASN A 113 -23.25 34.33 -18.56
C ASN A 113 -24.00 35.64 -18.24
N GLU A 114 -23.29 36.76 -17.99
CA GLU A 114 -23.96 38.08 -17.96
C GLU A 114 -24.72 38.37 -19.26
N SER A 115 -24.25 37.83 -20.40
CA SER A 115 -24.89 37.95 -21.72
C SER A 115 -26.24 37.24 -21.87
N ASP A 116 -26.63 36.38 -20.94
CA ASP A 116 -27.89 35.60 -21.00
C ASP A 116 -29.00 36.18 -20.10
N ILE A 117 -28.74 37.30 -19.40
CA ILE A 117 -29.73 37.99 -18.57
C ILE A 117 -30.40 39.07 -19.44
N PRO A 118 -31.71 38.94 -19.76
CA PRO A 118 -32.44 39.99 -20.46
C PRO A 118 -32.64 41.23 -19.56
N ASP A 119 -32.56 42.41 -20.17
CA ASP A 119 -32.72 43.74 -19.52
C ASP A 119 -34.01 43.88 -18.68
#